data_AF-A0A4R5XQW4-F1
#
_entry.id   AF-A0A4R5XQW4-F1
#
_cell.length_a   1.000
_cell.length_b   1.000
_cell.length_c   1.000
_cell.angle_alpha   90.00
_cell.angle_beta   90.00
_cell.angle_gamma   90.00
#
_symmetry.space_group_name_H-M   'P 1'
#
loop_
_entity.id
_entity.type
_entity.pdbx_description
1 polymer ?
#
loop_
_entity_poly.entity_id
_entity_poly.type
_entity_poly.pdbx_seq_one_letter_code
_entity_poly.pdbx_strand_id
1 'polypeptide(L)' 'MSIETIMNEWEALRSKVFPHEQLDDLYADLMIRMEKMYEIPTIITMEWEEQNKPVSTLYRLIASSRLMET' A
#
# COMPACT_ATOMS: atom_id res chain seq x y z
N MET A 1 -13.51 4.69 3.79
CA MET A 1 -12.14 4.69 4.35
C MET A 1 -11.33 5.67 3.52
N SER A 2 -10.55 6.56 4.14
CA SER A 2 -9.78 7.57 3.41
C SER A 2 -8.34 7.09 3.18
N ILE A 3 -7.61 7.76 2.27
CA ILE A 3 -6.20 7.44 2.03
C ILE A 3 -5.34 7.66 3.27
N GLU A 4 -5.70 8.67 4.08
CA GLU A 4 -5.07 8.93 5.39
C GLU A 4 -5.27 7.76 6.37
N THR A 5 -6.41 7.07 6.29
CA THR A 5 -6.65 5.89 7.12
C THR A 5 -5.69 4.76 6.76
N ILE A 6 -5.52 4.50 5.45
CA ILE A 6 -4.59 3.49 4.93
C ILE A 6 -3.14 3.86 5.26
N MET A 7 -2.79 5.14 5.16
CA MET A 7 -1.46 5.64 5.52
C MET A 7 -1.17 5.41 7.01
N ASN A 8 -2.11 5.74 7.89
CA ASN A 8 -1.97 5.50 9.33
C ASN A 8 -1.87 3.99 9.65
N GLU A 9 -2.62 3.13 8.95
CA GLU A 9 -2.51 1.68 9.09
C GLU A 9 -1.12 1.19 8.67
N TRP A 10 -0.61 1.63 7.53
CA TRP A 10 0.73 1.29 7.07
C TRP A 10 1.82 1.74 8.06
N GLU A 11 1.75 2.98 8.58
CA GLU A 11 2.69 3.46 9.60
C GLU A 11 2.61 2.63 10.88
N ALA A 12 1.40 2.25 11.31
CA ALA A 12 1.20 1.42 12.49
C ALA A 12 1.77 0.00 12.29
N LEU A 13 1.68 -0.56 11.08
CA LEU A 13 2.29 -1.85 10.75
C LEU A 13 3.82 -1.75 10.75
N ARG A 14 4.36 -0.72 10.11
CA ARG A 14 5.81 -0.47 10.04
C ARG A 14 6.44 -0.22 11.41
N SER A 15 5.72 0.44 12.32
CA SER A 15 6.20 0.74 13.67
C SER A 15 6.13 -0.46 14.63
N LYS A 16 5.38 -1.50 14.29
CA LYS A 16 5.18 -2.67 15.15
C LYS A 16 6.15 -3.78 14.77
N VAL A 17 6.62 -4.51 15.79
CA VAL A 17 7.44 -5.70 15.58
C VAL A 17 6.50 -6.88 15.31
N PHE A 18 6.27 -7.17 14.03
CA PHE A 18 5.57 -8.36 13.59
C PHE A 18 6.56 -9.42 13.12
N PRO A 19 6.24 -10.72 13.25
CA PRO A 19 6.92 -11.76 12.49
C PRO A 19 6.81 -11.45 10.99
N HIS A 20 7.90 -11.62 10.24
CA HIS A 20 7.99 -11.22 8.82
C HIS A 20 6.86 -11.82 7.96
N GLU A 21 6.50 -13.09 8.15
CA GLU A 21 5.40 -13.74 7.43
C GLU A 21 4.04 -13.06 7.69
N GLN A 22 3.78 -12.62 8.92
CA GLN A 22 2.55 -11.89 9.25
C GLN A 22 2.56 -10.47 8.68
N LEU A 23 3.73 -9.85 8.58
CA LEU A 23 3.86 -8.51 8.02
C LEU A 23 3.62 -8.51 6.51
N ASP A 24 4.10 -9.53 5.80
CA ASP A 24 3.82 -9.72 4.36
C ASP A 24 2.31 -9.83 4.09
N ASP A 25 1.62 -10.69 4.84
CA ASP A 25 0.18 -10.89 4.73
C ASP A 25 -0.60 -9.57 5.00
N LEU A 26 -0.18 -8.80 6.00
CA LEU A 26 -0.82 -7.53 6.34
C LEU A 26 -0.60 -6.45 5.29
N TYR A 27 0.59 -6.38 4.69
CA TYR A 27 0.85 -5.49 3.56
C TYR A 27 0.10 -5.92 2.30
N ALA A 28 0.02 -7.24 2.02
CA ALA A 28 -0.75 -7.76 0.91
C ALA A 28 -2.24 -7.43 1.04
N ASP A 29 -2.82 -7.58 2.24
CA ASP A 29 -4.21 -7.21 2.50
C ASP A 29 -4.46 -5.70 2.32
N LEU A 30 -3.54 -4.83 2.77
CA LEU A 30 -3.58 -3.40 2.53
C LEU A 30 -3.58 -3.06 1.04
N MET A 31 -2.71 -3.70 0.26
CA MET A 31 -2.64 -3.50 -1.19
C MET A 31 -3.93 -3.94 -1.87
N ILE A 32 -4.49 -5.11 -1.55
CA ILE A 32 -5.75 -5.60 -2.11
C ILE A 32 -6.91 -4.64 -1.78
N ARG A 33 -6.94 -4.08 -0.56
CA ARG A 33 -7.94 -3.08 -0.18
C ARG A 33 -7.78 -1.80 -1.00
N MET A 34 -6.55 -1.33 -1.21
CA MET A 34 -6.29 -0.16 -2.05
C MET A 34 -6.69 -0.38 -3.50
N GLU A 35 -6.37 -1.53 -4.09
CA GLU A 35 -6.74 -1.89 -5.46
C GLU A 35 -8.24 -1.81 -5.69
N LYS A 36 -9.03 -2.36 -4.76
CA LYS A 36 -10.50 -2.33 -4.84
C LYS A 36 -11.08 -0.94 -4.60
N MET A 37 -10.49 -0.18 -3.68
CA MET A 37 -11.06 1.10 -3.24
C MET A 37 -10.76 2.25 -4.19
N TYR A 38 -9.58 2.24 -4.79
CA TYR A 38 -9.12 3.29 -5.71
C TYR A 38 -9.08 2.85 -7.16
N GLU A 39 -9.64 1.66 -7.46
CA GLU A 39 -9.68 1.07 -8.79
C GLU A 39 -8.29 1.09 -9.45
N ILE A 40 -7.27 0.68 -8.68
CA ILE A 40 -5.87 0.72 -9.15
C ILE A 40 -5.76 -0.25 -10.34
N PRO A 41 -5.39 0.23 -11.53
CA PRO A 41 -5.27 -0.63 -12.68
C PRO A 41 -4.05 -1.55 -12.53
N THR A 42 -4.13 -2.74 -13.11
CA THR A 42 -3.01 -3.69 -13.16
C THR A 42 -1.76 -3.07 -13.81
N ILE A 43 -1.96 -2.14 -14.75
CA ILE A 43 -0.90 -1.33 -15.36
C ILE A 43 -1.16 0.13 -14.97
N ILE A 44 -0.32 0.67 -14.08
CA ILE A 44 -0.36 2.08 -13.70
C ILE A 44 0.17 2.92 -14.86
N THR A 45 -0.73 3.66 -15.50
CA THR A 45 -0.38 4.63 -16.56
C THR A 45 0.00 5.98 -15.95
N MET A 46 0.74 6.79 -16.70
CA MET A 46 1.11 8.14 -16.28
C MET A 46 -0.12 9.02 -16.03
N GLU A 47 -1.15 8.91 -16.88
CA GLU A 47 -2.40 9.66 -16.74
C GLU A 47 -3.14 9.32 -15.45
N TRP A 48 -3.27 8.03 -15.13
CA TRP A 48 -3.90 7.60 -13.88
C TRP A 48 -3.07 8.03 -12.67
N GLU A 49 -1.75 7.96 -12.76
CA GLU A 49 -0.83 8.36 -11.71
C GLU A 49 -0.90 9.86 -11.42
N GLU A 50 -1.02 10.72 -12.44
CA GLU A 50 -1.18 12.16 -12.22
C GLU A 50 -2.47 12.50 -11.47
N GLN A 51 -3.56 11.82 -11.80
CA GLN A 51 -4.86 12.02 -11.16
C GLN A 51 -4.91 11.42 -9.74
N ASN A 52 -4.19 10.32 -9.50
CA ASN A 52 -4.23 9.55 -8.26
C ASN A 52 -2.88 9.54 -7.54
N LYS A 53 -2.09 10.60 -7.70
CA LYS A 53 -0.71 10.69 -7.20
C LYS A 53 -0.54 10.27 -5.73
N PRO A 54 -1.41 10.67 -4.78
CA PRO A 54 -1.32 10.23 -3.39
C PRO A 54 -1.50 8.70 -3.25
N VAL A 55 -2.47 8.12 -3.96
CA VAL A 55 -2.76 6.68 -3.96
C VAL A 55 -1.58 5.91 -4.53
N SER A 56 -1.10 6.32 -5.69
CA SER A 56 0.03 5.70 -6.37
C SER A 56 1.31 5.73 -5.54
N THR A 57 1.54 6.85 -4.84
CA THR A 57 2.68 7.00 -3.93
C THR A 57 2.59 6.04 -2.76
N LEU A 58 1.45 6.01 -2.06
CA LEU A 58 1.25 5.13 -0.91
C LEU A 58 1.31 3.66 -1.30
N TYR A 59 0.70 3.30 -2.44
CA TYR A 59 0.72 1.95 -2.97
C TYR A 59 2.16 1.46 -3.25
N ARG A 60 2.99 2.31 -3.85
CA ARG A 60 4.42 2.03 -4.07
C ARG A 60 5.22 1.94 -2.78
N LEU A 61 4.90 2.74 -1.76
CA LEU A 61 5.54 2.67 -0.45
C LEU A 61 5.26 1.33 0.27
N ILE A 62 4.00 0.87 0.25
CA ILE A 62 3.61 -0.41 0.82
C ILE A 62 4.30 -1.56 0.06
N ALA A 63 4.24 -1.53 -1.27
CA ALA A 63 4.91 -2.53 -2.12
C ALA A 63 6.44 -2.58 -1.87
N SER A 64 7.08 -1.42 -1.70
CA SER A 64 8.51 -1.35 -1.40
C SER A 64 8.83 -1.87 -0.01
N SER A 65 7.97 -1.60 0.98
CA SER A 65 8.11 -2.12 2.36
C SER A 65 8.06 -3.65 2.39
N ARG A 66 7.27 -4.24 1.49
CA ARG A 66 7.17 -5.69 1.30
C ARG A 66 8.45 -6.30 0.70
N LEU A 67 9.14 -5.57 -0.18
CA LEU A 67 10.35 -6.04 -0.89
C LEU A 67 11.66 -5.78 -0.12
N MET A 68 11.68 -4.84 0.83
CA MET A 68 12.91 -4.39 1.50
C MET A 68 13.40 -5.30 2.65
N GLU A 69 12.64 -6.32 3.04
CA GLU A 69 12.98 -7.23 4.14
C GLU A 69 13.43 -8.65 3.70
N THR A 70 13.73 -8.85 2.41
CA THR A 70 14.46 -10.04 1.91
C THR A 70 15.93 -9.75 1.71
#